data_AF-A0A4Y8C4I1-F1
#
_entry.id   AF-A0A4Y8C4I1-F1
#
_cell.length_a   1.000
_cell.length_b   1.000
_cell.length_c   1.000
_cell.angle_alpha   90.00
_cell.angle_beta   90.00
_cell.angle_gamma   90.00
#
_symmetry.space_group_name_H-M   'P 1'
#
loop_
_entity.id
_entity.type
_entity.pdbx_description
1 polymer ?
#
loop_
_entity_poly.entity_id
_entity_poly.type
_entity_poly.pdbx_seq_one_letter_code
_entity_poly.pdbx_strand_id
1 'polypeptide(L)' 'LIHKFFGLPIFLFLMWLLFQLTFSLGQIPMDYIESGFNTLGEFVKNNISNTFIASALADGIIAGVGAVILFLPNIMI' A
#
# COMPACT_ATOMS: atom_id res chain seq x y z
N LEU A 1 -10.07 26.26 -17.93
CA LEU A 1 -9.70 25.22 -18.91
C LEU A 1 -9.74 25.70 -20.38
N ILE A 2 -10.51 26.73 -20.74
CA ILE A 2 -10.72 27.18 -22.15
C ILE A 2 -9.67 28.22 -22.64
N HIS A 3 -8.67 28.58 -21.83
CA HIS A 3 -7.63 29.52 -22.27
C HIS A 3 -6.62 28.83 -23.21
N LYS A 4 -6.50 29.29 -24.46
CA LYS A 4 -5.72 28.67 -25.54
C LYS A 4 -4.28 28.28 -25.20
N PHE A 5 -3.63 29.00 -24.27
CA PHE A 5 -2.24 28.74 -23.86
C PHE A 5 -2.07 28.23 -22.42
N PHE A 6 -2.97 28.59 -21.50
CA PHE A 6 -2.84 28.24 -20.08
C PHE A 6 -3.74 27.05 -19.68
N GLY A 7 -4.69 26.67 -20.52
CA GLY A 7 -5.57 25.52 -20.29
C GLY A 7 -4.78 24.21 -20.17
N LEU A 8 -3.81 23.98 -21.07
CA LEU A 8 -3.01 22.76 -21.08
C LEU A 8 -2.04 22.67 -19.89
N PRO A 9 -1.24 23.71 -19.54
CA PRO A 9 -0.42 23.69 -18.33
C PRO A 9 -1.21 23.49 -17.04
N ILE A 10 -2.35 24.18 -16.89
CA ILE A 10 -3.20 24.06 -15.70
C ILE A 10 -3.83 22.66 -15.62
N PHE A 11 -4.26 22.12 -16.76
CA PHE A 11 -4.79 20.75 -16.81
C PHE A 11 -3.72 19.73 -16.41
N LEU A 12 -2.51 19.82 -16.96
CA LEU A 12 -1.39 18.94 -16.58
C LEU A 12 -1.03 19.09 -15.11
N PHE A 13 -1.01 20.32 -14.58
CA PHE A 13 -0.76 20.57 -13.17
C PHE A 13 -1.83 19.94 -12.28
N LEU A 14 -3.12 20.09 -12.62
CA LEU A 14 -4.22 19.50 -11.86
C LEU A 14 -4.22 17.97 -11.94
N MET A 15 -3.91 17.40 -13.11
CA MET A 15 -3.72 15.95 -13.26
C MET A 15 -2.57 15.45 -12.40
N TRP A 16 -1.41 16.12 -12.45
CA TRP A 16 -0.27 15.81 -11.60
C TRP A 16 -0.63 15.91 -10.10
N LEU A 17 -1.34 16.97 -9.71
CA LEU A 17 -1.77 17.18 -8.33
C LEU A 17 -2.73 16.08 -7.87
N LEU A 18 -3.68 15.67 -8.72
CA LEU A 18 -4.58 14.56 -8.42
C LEU A 18 -3.81 13.26 -8.21
N PHE A 19 -2.89 12.92 -9.12
CA PHE A 19 -2.05 11.73 -8.94
C PHE A 19 -1.23 11.81 -7.65
N GLN A 20 -0.59 12.95 -7.36
CA GLN A 20 0.17 13.13 -6.13
C GLN A 20 -0.70 12.96 -4.88
N LEU A 21 -1.88 13.55 -4.86
CA LEU A 21 -2.81 13.42 -3.73
C LEU A 21 -3.31 11.99 -3.58
N THR A 22 -3.72 11.33 -4.67
CA THR A 22 -4.19 9.94 -4.65
C THR A 22 -3.10 9.00 -4.13
N PHE A 23 -1.87 9.09 -4.63
CA PHE A 23 -0.78 8.23 -4.17
C PHE A 23 -0.32 8.58 -2.74
N SER A 24 -0.26 9.86 -2.39
CA SER A 24 0.13 10.28 -1.03
C SER A 24 -0.91 9.87 0.02
N LEU A 25 -2.19 10.00 -0.31
CA LEU A 25 -3.28 9.52 0.55
C LEU A 25 -3.36 8.00 0.56
N GLY A 26 -3.01 7.32 -0.54
CA GLY A 26 -2.95 5.85 -0.62
C GLY A 26 -1.80 5.24 0.18
N GLN A 27 -0.70 5.96 0.38
CA GLN A 27 0.43 5.50 1.22
C GLN A 27 0.04 5.36 2.70
N ILE A 28 -0.77 6.26 3.24
CA ILE A 28 -1.21 6.22 4.64
C ILE A 28 -1.86 4.86 5.02
N PRO A 29 -2.92 4.38 4.33
CA PRO A 29 -3.52 3.08 4.59
C PRO A 29 -2.59 1.91 4.23
N MET A 30 -1.72 2.06 3.22
CA MET A 30 -0.70 1.04 2.93
C MET A 30 0.21 0.79 4.13
N ASP A 31 0.74 1.85 4.75
CA ASP A 31 1.66 1.74 5.89
C ASP A 31 0.96 1.08 7.10
N TYR A 32 -0.32 1.40 7.34
CA TYR A 32 -1.11 0.76 8.39
C TYR A 32 -1.31 -0.74 8.14
N ILE A 33 -1.60 -1.11 6.89
CA ILE A 33 -1.76 -2.51 6.49
C ILE A 33 -0.42 -3.23 6.68
N GLU A 34 0.68 -2.67 6.17
CA GLU A 34 2.02 -3.25 6.30
C GLU A 34 2.39 -3.49 7.78
N SER A 35 2.20 -2.49 8.65
CA SER A 35 2.47 -2.63 10.07
C SER A 35 1.60 -3.70 10.73
N GLY A 36 0.32 -3.80 10.34
CA GLY A 36 -0.59 -4.83 10.85
C GLY A 36 -0.13 -6.23 10.47
N PHE A 37 0.21 -6.45 9.19
CA PHE A 37 0.70 -7.74 8.70
C PHE A 37 2.07 -8.11 9.27
N ASN A 38 2.98 -7.15 9.47
CA ASN A 38 4.27 -7.39 10.13
C ASN A 38 4.09 -7.85 11.58
N THR A 39 3.21 -7.18 12.34
CA THR A 39 2.90 -7.58 13.72
C THR A 39 2.29 -8.98 13.78
N LEU A 40 1.44 -9.32 12.82
CA LEU A 40 0.85 -10.65 12.67
C LEU A 40 1.91 -11.72 12.36
N GLY A 41 2.86 -11.40 11.48
CA GLY A 41 4.00 -12.28 11.17
C GLY A 41 4.88 -12.53 12.39
N GLU A 42 5.21 -11.49 13.15
CA GLU A 42 5.97 -11.62 14.40
C GLU A 42 5.22 -12.41 15.47
N PHE A 43 3.91 -12.19 15.60
CA PHE A 43 3.07 -12.97 16.52
C PHE A 43 3.09 -14.46 16.19
N VAL A 44 2.98 -14.82 14.91
CA VAL A 44 3.09 -16.21 14.45
C VAL A 44 4.47 -16.79 14.72
N LYS A 45 5.54 -16.02 14.49
CA LYS A 45 6.92 -16.43 14.81
C LYS A 45 7.15 -16.68 16.30
N ASN A 46 6.53 -15.89 17.17
CA ASN A 46 6.70 -16.01 18.61
C ASN A 46 5.84 -17.11 19.26
N ASN A 47 4.71 -17.49 18.67
CA ASN A 47 3.81 -18.51 19.23
C ASN A 47 4.08 -19.92 18.70
N ILE A 48 4.80 -20.07 17.59
CA ILE A 48 5.12 -21.38 17.00
C ILE A 48 6.55 -21.78 17.36
N SER A 49 6.68 -22.89 18.09
CA SER A 49 7.96 -23.45 18.52
C SER A 49 8.80 -24.05 17.38
N ASN A 50 8.18 -24.40 16.25
CA ASN A 50 8.87 -24.86 15.04
C ASN A 50 9.19 -23.68 14.11
N THR A 51 10.47 -23.30 14.06
CA THR A 51 10.97 -22.18 13.26
C THR A 51 10.72 -22.33 11.77
N PHE A 52 10.73 -23.54 11.21
CA PHE A 52 10.47 -23.75 9.78
C PHE A 52 9.02 -23.47 9.40
N ILE A 53 8.07 -23.96 10.20
CA ILE A 53 6.63 -23.73 9.99
C ILE A 53 6.27 -22.27 10.24
N ALA A 54 6.85 -21.67 11.27
CA ALA A 54 6.67 -20.27 11.60
C ALA A 54 7.07 -19.34 10.44
N SER A 55 8.26 -19.55 9.86
CA SER A 55 8.74 -18.76 8.72
C SER A 55 7.92 -19.00 7.46
N ALA A 56 7.51 -20.25 7.18
CA ALA A 56 6.66 -20.55 6.03
C ALA A 56 5.30 -19.83 6.09
N LEU A 57 4.71 -19.73 7.28
CA LEU A 57 3.45 -19.01 7.49
C LEU A 57 3.64 -17.49 7.44
N ALA A 58 4.60 -16.96 8.18
CA ALA A 58 4.84 -15.53 8.30
C ALA A 58 5.42 -14.91 7.02
N ASP A 59 6.53 -15.46 6.52
CA ASP A 59 7.24 -14.90 5.36
C ASP A 59 6.65 -15.41 4.03
N GLY A 60 5.93 -16.54 4.05
CA GLY A 60 5.27 -17.08 2.85
C GLY A 60 3.84 -16.56 2.70
N ILE A 61 2.95 -16.98 3.59
CA ILE A 61 1.50 -16.72 3.44
C ILE A 61 1.15 -15.29 3.85
N ILE A 62 1.56 -14.85 5.04
CA ILE A 62 1.19 -13.55 5.59
C ILE A 62 1.80 -12.42 4.75
N ALA A 63 3.09 -12.51 4.41
CA ALA A 63 3.73 -11.55 3.50
C ALA A 63 3.10 -11.56 2.09
N GLY A 64 2.80 -12.75 1.54
CA GLY A 64 2.18 -12.87 0.22
C GLY A 64 0.78 -12.25 0.15
N VAL A 65 -0.06 -12.47 1.17
CA VAL A 65 -1.40 -11.88 1.26
C VAL A 65 -1.31 -10.37 1.54
N GLY A 66 -0.39 -9.95 2.42
CA GLY A 66 -0.09 -8.55 2.68
C GLY A 66 0.27 -7.78 1.41
N ALA A 67 1.10 -8.37 0.55
CA ALA A 67 1.48 -7.76 -0.73
C ALA A 67 0.27 -7.47 -1.64
N VAL A 68 -0.70 -8.38 -1.73
CA VAL A 68 -1.92 -8.16 -2.53
C VAL A 68 -2.78 -7.06 -1.91
N ILE A 69 -2.91 -7.04 -0.59
CA ILE A 69 -3.74 -6.08 0.13
C ILE A 69 -3.13 -4.67 0.12
N LEU A 70 -1.81 -4.53 0.00
CA LEU A 70 -1.15 -3.23 -0.18
C LEU A 70 -1.54 -2.53 -1.48
N PHE A 71 -2.08 -3.24 -2.48
CA PHE A 71 -2.60 -2.62 -3.70
C PHE A 71 -4.04 -2.07 -3.56
N LEU A 72 -4.82 -2.54 -2.57
CA LEU A 72 -6.23 -2.16 -2.39
C LEU A 72 -6.43 -0.65 -2.19
N PRO A 73 -5.66 0.05 -1.34
CA PRO A 73 -5.89 1.47 -1.11
C PRO A 73 -5.76 2.34 -2.37
N ASN A 74 -4.78 2.03 -3.22
CA ASN A 74 -4.56 2.76 -4.47
C ASN A 74 -5.68 2.54 -5.51
N ILE A 75 -6.41 1.42 -5.42
CA ILE A 75 -7.53 1.10 -6.32
C ILE A 75 -8.85 1.71 -5.81
N MET A 76 -8.98 1.90 -4.50
CA MET A 76 -10.20 2.41 -3.86
C MET A 76 -10.38 3.93 -3.96
N ILE A 77 -9.31 4.69 -4.19
CA ILE A 77 -9.31 6.15 -4.32
C ILE A 77 -9.59 6.54 -5.78
#